data_AF-A0A1I4FBU2-F1
#
_entry.id   AF-A0A1I4FBU2-F1
#
_cell.length_a   1.000
_cell.length_b   1.000
_cell.length_c   1.000
_cell.angle_alpha   90.00
_cell.angle_beta   90.00
_cell.angle_gamma   90.00
#
_symmetry.space_group_name_H-M   'P 1'
#
loop_
_entity.id
_entity.type
_entity.pdbx_description
1 polymer ?
#
loop_
_entity_poly.entity_id
_entity_poly.type
_entity_poly.pdbx_seq_one_letter_code
_entity_poly.pdbx_strand_id
1 'polypeptide(L)'
;MAGVLVLLLGAAAAGCGGDGGSAATGTTTAATTSAATTTGAPTGTGQPVCSSVAALQTSVNALGDVDVGASGVAAVQSSLGAVKADAQDVVRDAQGQYAEQTDQLKTDLAAVESAVQTAQGTASAETLRGVGTAIRTLGADVRTLSHDVASTC
;
A
#
# COMPACT_ATOMS: atom_id res chain seq x y z
N MET A 1 33.72 -21.98 22.23
CA MET A 1 33.70 -22.83 21.01
C MET A 1 32.82 -22.07 20.02
N ALA A 2 33.42 -21.27 19.12
CA ALA A 2 33.80 -21.69 17.76
C ALA A 2 32.57 -22.15 16.97
N GLY A 3 32.16 -21.63 15.83
CA GLY A 3 32.54 -20.54 14.91
C GLY A 3 31.28 -20.34 14.03
N VAL A 4 31.24 -19.80 12.82
CA VAL A 4 32.21 -19.38 11.83
C VAL A 4 31.52 -18.31 10.96
N LEU A 5 32.35 -17.35 10.56
CA LEU A 5 32.18 -16.24 9.64
C LEU A 5 31.90 -16.72 8.19
N VAL A 6 30.88 -16.16 7.51
CA VAL A 6 30.78 -16.20 6.04
C VAL A 6 30.49 -14.80 5.51
N LEU A 7 31.54 -14.18 4.96
CA LEU A 7 31.53 -13.06 4.04
C LEU A 7 31.03 -13.52 2.67
N LEU A 8 30.14 -12.75 2.03
CA LEU A 8 30.06 -12.73 0.57
C LEU A 8 29.76 -11.30 0.09
N LEU A 9 30.80 -10.72 -0.50
CA LEU A 9 30.83 -9.51 -1.32
C LEU A 9 29.97 -9.69 -2.58
N GLY A 10 29.27 -8.63 -2.98
CA GLY A 10 28.67 -8.51 -4.31
C GLY A 10 28.30 -7.05 -4.62
N ALA A 11 29.29 -6.27 -5.06
CA ALA A 11 29.09 -4.93 -5.62
C ALA A 11 28.92 -5.03 -7.15
N ALA A 12 27.90 -4.37 -7.69
CA ALA A 12 27.83 -4.03 -9.11
C ALA A 12 27.34 -2.58 -9.25
N ALA A 13 28.29 -1.70 -9.58
CA ALA A 13 28.04 -0.34 -10.04
C ALA A 13 27.83 -0.37 -11.56
N ALA A 14 26.76 0.27 -12.04
CA ALA A 14 26.61 0.64 -13.45
C ALA A 14 26.23 2.13 -13.49
N GLY A 15 27.12 2.93 -14.06
CA GLY A 15 26.91 4.34 -14.35
C GLY A 15 26.62 4.59 -15.83
N CYS A 16 25.94 5.71 -16.11
CA CYS A 16 26.02 6.63 -17.27
C CYS A 16 24.84 7.63 -17.10
N GLY A 17 24.92 8.96 -17.15
CA GLY A 17 25.88 9.88 -17.76
C GLY A 17 25.27 10.54 -19.01
N GLY A 18 24.85 11.82 -18.93
CA GLY A 18 24.71 12.70 -20.12
C GLY A 18 23.54 13.70 -20.16
N ASP A 19 23.79 14.94 -19.73
CA ASP A 19 23.04 16.16 -20.06
C ASP A 19 23.44 16.72 -21.45
N GLY A 20 22.49 17.32 -22.19
CA GLY A 20 22.80 18.20 -23.34
C GLY A 20 21.67 18.36 -24.36
N GLY A 21 21.08 19.56 -24.47
CA GLY A 21 19.99 19.89 -25.38
C GLY A 21 20.39 20.64 -26.68
N SER A 22 19.53 20.48 -27.71
CA SER A 22 19.21 21.33 -28.89
C SER A 22 20.32 21.62 -29.94
N ALA A 23 20.13 21.59 -31.28
CA ALA A 23 18.93 21.87 -32.10
C ALA A 23 18.94 21.24 -33.52
N ALA A 24 17.71 20.95 -33.99
CA ALA A 24 17.09 21.03 -35.34
C ALA A 24 17.87 20.70 -36.65
N THR A 25 17.33 19.77 -37.45
CA THR A 25 16.50 20.03 -38.65
C THR A 25 16.00 18.70 -39.26
N GLY A 26 14.70 18.61 -39.63
CA GLY A 26 14.21 17.68 -40.65
C GLY A 26 13.19 16.62 -40.21
N THR A 27 11.92 17.02 -40.19
CA THR A 27 10.70 16.29 -40.59
C THR A 27 10.69 14.75 -40.52
N THR A 28 9.86 14.16 -39.63
CA THR A 28 8.62 13.38 -39.92
C THR A 28 8.17 12.59 -38.66
N THR A 29 6.95 12.87 -38.18
CA THR A 29 5.97 12.00 -37.53
C THR A 29 6.32 11.13 -36.29
N ALA A 30 5.62 11.50 -35.20
CA ALA A 30 5.02 10.70 -34.12
C ALA A 30 5.86 10.25 -32.89
N ALA A 31 5.19 10.49 -31.75
CA ALA A 31 5.42 9.99 -30.40
C ALA A 31 6.56 10.63 -29.58
N THR A 32 6.22 11.76 -28.95
CA THR A 32 6.75 12.17 -27.65
C THR A 32 6.68 11.01 -26.67
N THR A 33 7.80 10.31 -26.51
CA THR A 33 8.07 9.48 -25.34
C THR A 33 8.45 10.45 -24.24
N SER A 34 7.44 10.95 -23.53
CA SER A 34 7.67 11.51 -22.20
C SER A 34 8.31 10.40 -21.38
N ALA A 35 9.59 10.57 -21.08
CA ALA A 35 10.26 9.84 -20.03
C ALA A 35 9.52 10.14 -18.73
N ALA A 36 8.50 9.35 -18.45
CA ALA A 36 8.02 9.18 -17.11
C ALA A 36 9.23 8.66 -16.33
N THR A 37 9.79 9.50 -15.47
CA THR A 37 10.47 9.03 -14.26
C THR A 37 9.43 8.25 -13.46
N THR A 38 9.17 7.02 -13.90
CA THR A 38 8.61 6.00 -13.02
C THR A 38 9.73 5.74 -12.03
N THR A 39 9.63 6.40 -10.88
CA THR A 39 10.25 5.95 -9.62
C THR A 39 10.16 4.44 -9.64
N GLY A 40 11.32 3.79 -9.77
CA GLY A 40 11.41 2.39 -10.09
C GLY A 40 10.49 1.59 -9.19
N ALA A 41 9.56 0.85 -9.79
CA ALA A 41 9.01 -0.32 -9.12
C ALA A 41 10.22 -1.13 -8.64
N PRO A 42 10.30 -1.51 -7.35
CA PRO A 42 11.40 -2.33 -6.89
C PRO A 42 11.35 -3.62 -7.72
N THR A 43 12.34 -3.83 -8.58
CA THR A 43 12.71 -5.16 -9.09
C THR A 43 13.33 -5.92 -7.92
N GLY A 44 12.53 -6.15 -6.89
CA GLY A 44 12.89 -6.96 -5.75
C GLY A 44 12.35 -8.36 -6.00
N THR A 45 13.24 -9.33 -6.03
CA THR A 45 12.95 -10.75 -5.76
C THR A 45 12.44 -10.96 -4.32
N GLY A 46 11.65 -10.03 -3.79
CA GLY A 46 10.91 -10.16 -2.53
C GLY A 46 9.59 -10.86 -2.81
N GLN A 47 9.07 -11.60 -1.82
CA GLN A 47 7.78 -12.28 -1.99
C GLN A 47 6.69 -11.27 -2.36
N PRO A 48 5.74 -11.60 -3.26
CA PRO A 48 4.69 -10.68 -3.71
C PRO A 48 3.93 -10.04 -2.54
N VAL A 49 3.78 -10.77 -1.43
CA VAL A 49 3.20 -10.27 -0.16
C VAL A 49 3.87 -9.01 0.39
N CYS A 50 5.19 -8.83 0.21
CA CYS A 50 5.92 -7.65 0.67
C CYS A 50 5.40 -6.37 0.00
N SER A 51 5.21 -6.42 -1.32
CA SER A 51 4.70 -5.27 -2.09
C SER A 51 3.23 -5.01 -1.77
N SER A 52 2.43 -6.07 -1.69
CA SER A 52 0.98 -5.96 -1.44
C SER A 52 0.70 -5.38 -0.05
N VAL A 53 1.48 -5.77 0.98
CA VAL A 53 1.34 -5.21 2.33
C VAL A 53 1.78 -3.75 2.41
N ALA A 54 2.83 -3.36 1.69
CA ALA A 54 3.26 -1.96 1.61
C ALA A 54 2.20 -1.07 0.91
N ALA A 55 1.56 -1.58 -0.15
CA ALA A 55 0.44 -0.92 -0.81
C ALA A 55 -0.74 -0.75 0.16
N LEU A 56 -1.12 -1.82 0.86
CA LEU A 56 -2.19 -1.80 1.85
C LEU A 56 -1.93 -0.79 2.97
N GLN A 57 -0.71 -0.72 3.51
CA GLN A 57 -0.34 0.30 4.50
C GLN A 57 -0.52 1.71 3.99
N THR A 58 -0.14 1.97 2.74
CA THR A 58 -0.28 3.28 2.12
C THR A 58 -1.76 3.65 2.03
N SER A 59 -2.61 2.73 1.57
CA SER A 59 -4.05 2.96 1.46
C SER A 59 -4.73 3.13 2.82
N VAL A 60 -4.33 2.38 3.85
CA VAL A 60 -4.89 2.54 5.21
C VAL A 60 -4.47 3.88 5.83
N ASN A 61 -3.24 4.33 5.62
CA ASN A 61 -2.83 5.67 6.05
C ASN A 61 -3.63 6.76 5.32
N ALA A 62 -3.78 6.64 3.99
CA ALA A 62 -4.60 7.56 3.22
C ALA A 62 -6.05 7.59 3.72
N LEU A 63 -6.64 6.44 4.08
CA LEU A 63 -7.97 6.35 4.68
C LEU A 63 -8.04 7.04 6.05
N GLY A 64 -6.99 6.92 6.87
CA GLY A 64 -6.89 7.58 8.17
C GLY A 64 -6.72 9.10 8.10
N ASP A 65 -6.14 9.60 7.01
CA ASP A 65 -5.95 11.04 6.73
C ASP A 65 -7.21 11.72 6.17
N VAL A 66 -8.24 10.95 5.79
CA VAL A 66 -9.49 11.53 5.29
C VAL A 66 -10.20 12.30 6.40
N ASP A 67 -10.26 13.62 6.25
CA ASP A 67 -11.10 14.46 7.10
C ASP A 67 -12.58 14.26 6.73
N VAL A 68 -13.27 13.46 7.52
CA VAL A 68 -14.69 13.13 7.33
C VAL A 68 -15.61 14.33 7.61
N GLY A 69 -15.15 15.28 8.44
CA GLY A 69 -15.91 16.49 8.76
C GLY A 69 -15.98 17.46 7.57
N ALA A 70 -14.87 17.60 6.84
CA ALA A 70 -14.74 18.48 5.68
C ALA A 70 -15.15 17.80 4.37
N SER A 71 -14.81 16.52 4.18
CA SER A 71 -14.99 15.80 2.91
C SER A 71 -16.25 14.91 2.89
N GLY A 72 -16.85 14.66 4.05
CA GLY A 72 -18.02 13.80 4.20
C GLY A 72 -17.72 12.31 4.09
N VAL A 73 -18.75 11.49 4.33
CA VAL A 73 -18.65 10.01 4.35
C VAL A 73 -18.37 9.41 2.96
N ALA A 74 -18.60 10.16 1.88
CA ALA A 74 -18.30 9.71 0.51
C ALA A 74 -16.79 9.60 0.25
N ALA A 75 -15.99 10.53 0.77
CA ALA A 75 -14.53 10.47 0.64
C ALA A 75 -13.93 9.25 1.36
N VAL A 76 -14.51 8.90 2.52
CA VAL A 76 -14.15 7.69 3.28
C VAL A 76 -14.45 6.43 2.46
N GLN A 77 -15.61 6.36 1.80
CA GLN A 77 -15.95 5.23 0.94
C GLN A 77 -15.00 5.05 -0.24
N SER A 78 -14.62 6.15 -0.91
CA SER A 78 -13.69 6.08 -2.02
C SER A 78 -12.33 5.52 -1.57
N SER A 79 -11.83 6.00 -0.43
CA SER A 79 -10.57 5.54 0.15
C SER A 79 -10.66 4.08 0.64
N LEU A 80 -11.80 3.70 1.22
CA LEU A 80 -12.08 2.32 1.62
C LEU A 80 -12.10 1.35 0.42
N GLY A 81 -12.52 1.83 -0.75
CA GLY A 81 -12.42 1.07 -2.00
C GLY A 81 -10.98 0.70 -2.36
N ALA A 82 -10.04 1.65 -2.21
CA ALA A 82 -8.62 1.39 -2.44
C ALA A 82 -8.06 0.39 -1.41
N VAL A 83 -8.34 0.59 -0.12
CA VAL A 83 -7.92 -0.34 0.94
C VAL A 83 -8.44 -1.75 0.68
N LYS A 84 -9.68 -1.89 0.23
CA LYS A 84 -10.28 -3.19 -0.10
C LYS A 84 -9.59 -3.87 -1.28
N ALA A 85 -9.15 -3.12 -2.28
CA ALA A 85 -8.42 -3.68 -3.42
C ALA A 85 -7.04 -4.20 -2.96
N ASP A 86 -6.29 -3.39 -2.24
CA ASP A 86 -4.96 -3.77 -1.76
C ASP A 86 -5.01 -4.92 -0.74
N ALA A 87 -6.05 -4.95 0.10
CA ALA A 87 -6.25 -6.05 1.03
C ALA A 87 -6.56 -7.36 0.31
N GLN A 88 -7.29 -7.34 -0.81
CA GLN A 88 -7.49 -8.54 -1.63
C GLN A 88 -6.18 -9.01 -2.27
N ASP A 89 -5.31 -8.09 -2.68
CA ASP A 89 -3.98 -8.43 -3.18
C ASP A 89 -3.14 -9.09 -2.07
N VAL A 90 -3.14 -8.54 -0.86
CA VAL A 90 -2.52 -9.18 0.32
C VAL A 90 -3.12 -10.55 0.57
N VAL A 91 -4.45 -10.68 0.56
CA VAL A 91 -5.12 -11.97 0.80
C VAL A 91 -4.74 -13.02 -0.23
N ARG A 92 -4.56 -12.62 -1.50
CA ARG A 92 -4.13 -13.50 -2.58
C ARG A 92 -2.67 -13.91 -2.43
N ASP A 93 -1.81 -12.97 -2.06
CA ASP A 93 -0.36 -13.16 -2.08
C ASP A 93 0.19 -13.73 -0.76
N ALA A 94 -0.55 -13.58 0.34
CA ALA A 94 -0.19 -14.04 1.69
C ALA A 94 -0.79 -15.41 2.06
N GLN A 95 -1.48 -16.08 1.12
CA GLN A 95 -2.15 -17.37 1.40
C GLN A 95 -1.17 -18.40 1.97
N GLY A 96 -1.66 -19.21 2.91
CA GLY A 96 -0.87 -20.22 3.62
C GLY A 96 -0.34 -19.70 4.95
N GLN A 97 0.88 -19.16 4.94
CA GLN A 97 1.63 -18.83 6.16
C GLN A 97 1.06 -17.65 6.98
N TYR A 98 0.21 -16.80 6.38
CA TYR A 98 -0.45 -15.67 7.06
C TYR A 98 -1.98 -15.77 7.06
N ALA A 99 -2.54 -16.97 6.98
CA ALA A 99 -4.00 -17.16 6.85
C ALA A 99 -4.80 -16.49 7.99
N GLU A 100 -4.34 -16.62 9.24
CA GLU A 100 -5.01 -16.01 10.41
C GLU A 100 -5.02 -14.48 10.32
N GLN A 101 -3.87 -13.87 10.03
CA GLN A 101 -3.75 -12.41 9.87
C GLN A 101 -4.61 -11.91 8.70
N THR A 102 -4.72 -12.70 7.64
CA THR A 102 -5.51 -12.39 6.46
C THR A 102 -7.02 -12.46 6.74
N ASP A 103 -7.46 -13.39 7.57
CA ASP A 103 -8.87 -13.49 7.99
C ASP A 103 -9.26 -12.42 9.00
N GLN A 104 -8.34 -12.06 9.90
CA GLN A 104 -8.49 -10.90 10.77
C GLN A 104 -8.64 -9.62 9.94
N LEU A 105 -7.76 -9.41 8.95
CA LEU A 105 -7.83 -8.28 8.02
C LEU A 105 -9.19 -8.15 7.31
N LYS A 106 -9.76 -9.28 6.83
CA LYS A 106 -11.11 -9.29 6.24
C LYS A 106 -12.19 -8.90 7.24
N THR A 107 -12.06 -9.36 8.48
CA THR A 107 -12.99 -9.05 9.57
C THR A 107 -12.97 -7.55 9.89
N ASP A 108 -11.79 -6.96 10.01
CA ASP A 108 -11.64 -5.53 10.29
C ASP A 108 -12.13 -4.66 9.13
N LEU A 109 -11.90 -5.08 7.89
CA LEU A 109 -12.46 -4.42 6.71
C LEU A 109 -13.99 -4.43 6.72
N ALA A 110 -14.61 -5.58 7.03
CA ALA A 110 -16.05 -5.68 7.15
C ALA A 110 -16.60 -4.77 8.27
N ALA A 111 -15.87 -4.65 9.39
CA ALA A 111 -16.22 -3.74 10.48
C ALA A 111 -16.16 -2.27 10.04
N VAL A 112 -15.13 -1.87 9.30
CA VAL A 112 -15.02 -0.51 8.73
C VAL A 112 -16.17 -0.24 7.77
N GLU A 113 -16.49 -1.17 6.87
CA GLU A 113 -17.61 -1.04 5.94
C GLU A 113 -18.95 -0.87 6.66
N SER A 114 -19.20 -1.68 7.68
CA SER A 114 -20.42 -1.60 8.50
C SER A 114 -20.52 -0.26 9.22
N ALA A 115 -19.42 0.23 9.79
CA ALA A 115 -19.38 1.53 10.44
C ALA A 115 -19.65 2.67 9.44
N VAL A 116 -19.06 2.61 8.23
CA VAL A 116 -19.27 3.59 7.17
C VAL A 116 -20.73 3.58 6.67
N GLN A 117 -21.33 2.40 6.48
CA GLN A 117 -22.75 2.29 6.10
C GLN A 117 -23.66 2.87 7.19
N THR A 118 -23.36 2.61 8.46
CA THR A 118 -24.10 3.19 9.59
C THR A 118 -23.99 4.71 9.60
N ALA A 119 -22.78 5.25 9.39
CA ALA A 119 -22.56 6.70 9.30
C ALA A 119 -23.25 7.35 8.10
N GLN A 120 -23.41 6.63 6.98
CA GLN A 120 -24.17 7.12 5.82
C GLN A 120 -25.67 7.22 6.12
N GLY A 121 -26.25 6.19 6.75
CA GLY A 121 -27.67 6.20 7.09
C GLY A 121 -28.01 7.18 8.21
N THR A 122 -27.08 7.40 9.14
CA THR A 122 -27.25 8.32 10.28
C THR A 122 -25.93 8.98 10.63
N ALA A 123 -25.67 10.11 9.97
CA ALA A 123 -24.48 10.91 10.25
C ALA A 123 -24.60 11.57 11.63
N SER A 124 -23.80 11.11 12.59
CA SER A 124 -23.72 11.67 13.95
C SER A 124 -22.29 11.61 14.46
N ALA A 125 -21.97 12.41 15.47
CA ALA A 125 -20.63 12.37 16.08
C ALA A 125 -20.29 10.99 16.66
N GLU A 126 -21.29 10.18 17.02
CA GLU A 126 -21.09 8.82 17.51
C GLU A 126 -20.79 7.83 16.39
N THR A 127 -21.52 7.87 15.28
CA THR A 127 -21.26 6.99 14.13
C THR A 127 -19.92 7.30 13.47
N LEU A 128 -19.55 8.58 13.38
CA LEU A 128 -18.22 9.00 12.90
C LEU A 128 -17.08 8.53 13.83
N ARG A 129 -17.28 8.54 15.15
CA ARG A 129 -16.32 7.96 16.09
C ARG A 129 -16.19 6.45 15.92
N GLY A 130 -17.30 5.76 15.64
CA GLY A 130 -17.31 4.34 15.28
C GLY A 130 -16.44 4.05 14.07
N VAL A 131 -16.60 4.81 12.98
CA VAL A 131 -15.76 4.72 11.78
C VAL A 131 -14.28 4.91 12.12
N GLY A 132 -13.95 5.98 12.87
CA GLY A 132 -12.57 6.25 13.26
C GLY A 132 -11.94 5.15 14.13
N THR A 133 -12.72 4.51 15.01
CA THR A 133 -12.25 3.37 15.81
C THR A 133 -11.99 2.14 14.93
N ALA A 134 -12.91 1.81 14.03
CA ALA A 134 -12.73 0.68 13.11
C ALA A 134 -11.49 0.86 12.22
N ILE A 135 -11.26 2.07 11.68
CA ILE A 135 -10.07 2.37 10.87
C ILE A 135 -8.79 2.23 11.69
N ARG A 136 -8.78 2.68 12.95
CA ARG A 136 -7.61 2.53 13.84
C ARG A 136 -7.30 1.07 14.15
N THR A 137 -8.32 0.23 14.38
CA THR A 137 -8.14 -1.21 14.56
C THR A 137 -7.52 -1.83 13.31
N LEU A 138 -8.14 -1.60 12.14
CA LEU A 138 -7.61 -2.05 10.85
C LEU A 138 -6.14 -1.62 10.64
N GLY A 139 -5.81 -0.36 10.93
CA GLY A 139 -4.44 0.14 10.81
C GLY A 139 -3.46 -0.41 11.84
N ALA A 140 -3.92 -0.90 12.99
CA ALA A 140 -3.08 -1.63 13.93
C ALA A 140 -2.76 -3.04 13.39
N ASP A 141 -3.78 -3.76 12.91
CA ASP A 141 -3.62 -5.12 12.40
C ASP A 141 -2.79 -5.17 11.11
N VAL A 142 -2.96 -4.20 10.22
CA VAL A 142 -2.10 -4.06 9.02
C VAL A 142 -0.64 -3.76 9.40
N ARG A 143 -0.39 -3.00 10.46
CA ARG A 143 0.98 -2.77 10.96
C ARG A 143 1.59 -4.03 11.54
N THR A 144 0.81 -4.82 12.30
CA THR A 144 1.24 -6.12 12.81
C THR A 144 1.58 -7.06 11.66
N LEU A 145 0.69 -7.21 10.68
CA LEU A 145 0.92 -8.03 9.49
C LEU A 145 2.19 -7.59 8.74
N SER A 146 2.37 -6.29 8.54
CA SER A 146 3.57 -5.77 7.89
C SER A 146 4.84 -6.02 8.66
N HIS A 147 4.81 -5.95 9.99
CA HIS A 147 5.97 -6.25 10.81
C HIS A 147 6.35 -7.73 10.69
N ASP A 148 5.37 -8.63 10.70
CA ASP A 148 5.56 -10.06 10.51
C ASP A 148 6.10 -10.38 9.11
N VAL A 149 5.52 -9.77 8.07
CA VAL A 149 5.95 -9.92 6.68
C VAL A 149 7.34 -9.34 6.45
N ALA A 150 7.65 -8.16 7.01
CA ALA A 150 8.95 -7.50 6.86
C ALA A 150 10.11 -8.28 7.49
N SER A 151 9.86 -9.27 8.35
CA SER A 151 10.90 -10.19 8.85
C SER A 151 11.29 -11.26 7.82
N THR A 152 10.47 -11.45 6.79
CA THR A 152 10.64 -12.44 5.71
C THR A 152 10.92 -11.80 4.35
N CYS A 153 10.72 -10.49 4.27
CA CYS A 153 11.30 -9.59 3.28
C CYS A 153 12.69 -9.13 3.79
#